data_AF-A0A932GMA8-F1
#
_entry.id   AF-A0A932GMA8-F1
#
_cell.length_a   1.000
_cell.length_b   1.000
_cell.length_c   1.000
_cell.angle_alpha   90.00
_cell.angle_beta   90.00
_cell.angle_gamma   90.00
#
_symmetry.space_group_name_H-M   'P 1'
#
loop_
_entity.id
_entity.type
_entity.pdbx_description
1 polymer ?
#
loop_
_entity_poly.entity_id
_entity_poly.type
_entity_poly.pdbx_seq_one_letter_code
_entity_poly.pdbx_strand_id
1 'polypeptide(L)'
;MGMTISEKILAGHSGKPEVEPGQLLFAKVDLSLATDIVTALTVQVFEEMGGKMLADPERIVLVNDHYVPAKDIASAKLSKTMREFARRYGIKYYYEVGRAGICHVLLPEEGHVLPG
;
A
#
# COMPACT_ATOMS: atom_id res chain seq x y z
N MET A 1 1.38 24.00 -25.19
CA MET A 1 1.77 24.12 -23.76
C MET A 1 2.41 22.81 -23.35
N GLY A 2 3.41 22.82 -22.45
CA GLY A 2 4.02 21.57 -21.98
C GLY A 2 3.25 20.96 -20.80
N MET A 3 3.35 19.64 -20.62
CA MET A 3 2.82 18.95 -19.44
C MET A 3 3.58 19.33 -18.16
N THR A 4 2.85 19.46 -17.07
CA THR A 4 3.35 19.51 -15.68
C THR A 4 4.01 18.19 -15.27
N ILE A 5 4.68 18.16 -14.12
CA ILE A 5 5.29 16.92 -13.60
C ILE A 5 4.25 15.83 -13.31
N SER A 6 3.10 16.20 -12.72
CA SER A 6 2.02 15.25 -12.43
C SER A 6 1.41 14.66 -13.70
N GLU A 7 1.18 15.48 -14.72
CA GLU A 7 0.69 15.00 -16.02
C GLU A 7 1.70 14.07 -16.68
N LYS A 8 3.00 14.34 -16.61
CA LYS A 8 4.04 13.44 -17.13
C LYS A 8 4.06 12.08 -16.44
N ILE A 9 3.97 12.06 -15.11
CA ILE A 9 3.93 10.81 -14.31
C ILE A 9 2.68 10.01 -14.67
N LEU A 10 1.51 10.65 -14.70
CA LEU A 10 0.25 9.99 -15.03
C LEU A 10 0.21 9.51 -16.48
N ALA A 11 0.74 10.29 -17.43
CA ALA A 11 0.88 9.89 -18.84
C ALA A 11 1.77 8.64 -18.96
N GLY A 12 2.93 8.63 -18.28
CA GLY A 12 3.83 7.48 -18.23
C GLY A 12 3.16 6.23 -17.66
N HIS A 13 2.45 6.35 -16.53
CA HIS A 13 1.80 5.23 -15.85
C HIS A 13 0.50 4.77 -16.52
N SER A 14 -0.07 5.56 -17.42
CA SER A 14 -1.24 5.19 -18.25
C SER A 14 -0.88 4.83 -19.69
N GLY A 15 0.41 4.84 -20.05
CA GLY A 15 0.88 4.52 -21.41
C GLY A 15 0.45 5.53 -22.47
N LYS A 16 0.19 6.78 -22.08
CA LYS A 16 -0.27 7.84 -22.97
C LYS A 16 0.85 8.81 -23.33
N PRO A 17 0.87 9.37 -24.55
CA PRO A 17 1.85 10.38 -24.94
C PRO A 17 1.61 11.74 -24.25
N GLU A 18 0.35 12.04 -23.95
CA GLU A 18 -0.08 13.26 -23.25
C GLU A 18 -1.36 13.00 -22.46
N VAL A 19 -1.59 13.81 -21.42
CA VAL A 19 -2.82 13.84 -20.62
C VAL A 19 -3.18 15.27 -20.28
N GLU A 20 -4.45 15.50 -19.94
CA GLU A 20 -4.97 16.82 -19.59
C GLU A 20 -5.85 16.77 -18.31
N PRO A 21 -6.00 17.90 -17.58
CA PRO A 21 -6.84 17.96 -16.39
C PRO A 21 -8.30 17.60 -16.70
N GLY A 22 -8.91 16.76 -15.85
CA GLY A 22 -10.29 16.28 -16.03
C GLY A 22 -10.42 15.00 -16.85
N GLN A 23 -9.34 14.51 -17.45
CA GLN A 23 -9.33 13.23 -18.17
C GLN A 23 -9.40 12.03 -17.21
N LEU A 24 -10.25 11.05 -17.52
CA LEU A 24 -10.26 9.76 -16.83
C LEU A 24 -9.16 8.84 -17.39
N LEU A 25 -8.37 8.23 -16.50
CA LEU A 25 -7.20 7.42 -16.83
C LEU A 25 -7.21 6.12 -16.03
N PHE A 26 -6.67 5.07 -16.65
CA PHE A 26 -6.21 3.87 -15.95
C PHE A 26 -4.70 3.97 -15.83
N ALA A 27 -4.20 4.09 -14.60
CA ALA A 27 -2.77 4.16 -14.32
C ALA A 27 -2.32 2.90 -13.59
N LYS A 28 -1.14 2.42 -13.95
CA LYS A 28 -0.43 1.38 -13.20
C LYS A 28 -0.01 1.95 -11.85
N VAL A 29 -0.24 1.19 -10.78
CA VAL A 29 0.18 1.54 -9.42
C VAL A 29 1.50 0.84 -9.12
N ASP A 30 2.49 1.60 -8.67
CA ASP A 30 3.83 1.05 -8.36
C ASP A 30 3.98 0.55 -6.94
N LEU A 31 3.23 1.13 -6.01
CA LEU A 31 3.22 0.72 -4.62
C LEU A 31 1.86 0.97 -3.98
N SER A 32 1.40 0.04 -3.17
CA SER A 32 0.25 0.20 -2.29
C SER A 32 0.69 0.07 -0.83
N LEU A 33 0.38 1.09 -0.04
CA LEU A 33 0.57 1.10 1.41
C LEU A 33 -0.76 0.80 2.10
N ALA A 34 -0.73 -0.07 3.11
CA ALA A 34 -1.82 -0.19 4.07
C ALA A 34 -1.30 -0.28 5.51
N THR A 35 -2.05 0.33 6.42
CA THR A 35 -1.76 0.33 7.86
C THR A 35 -2.64 -0.68 8.61
N ASP A 36 -2.38 -0.91 9.89
CA ASP A 36 -3.11 -1.86 10.73
C ASP A 36 -4.65 -1.72 10.66
N ILE A 37 -5.16 -0.49 10.68
CA ILE A 37 -6.59 -0.18 10.56
C ILE A 37 -7.10 -0.51 9.16
N VAL A 38 -6.44 0.03 8.14
CA VAL A 38 -6.88 -0.06 6.74
C VAL A 38 -6.80 -1.51 6.26
N THR A 39 -5.74 -2.22 6.63
CA THR A 39 -5.52 -3.61 6.21
C THR A 39 -6.63 -4.52 6.70
N ALA A 40 -7.07 -4.40 7.95
CA ALA A 40 -8.14 -5.27 8.45
C ALA A 40 -9.43 -5.14 7.60
N LEU A 41 -9.78 -3.93 7.20
CA LEU A 41 -10.91 -3.68 6.30
C LEU A 41 -10.63 -4.20 4.88
N THR A 42 -9.45 -3.92 4.33
CA THR A 42 -9.06 -4.37 2.99
C THR A 42 -9.08 -5.89 2.88
N VAL A 43 -8.60 -6.61 3.91
CA VAL A 43 -8.60 -8.08 3.96
C VAL A 43 -10.02 -8.61 3.92
N GLN A 44 -10.92 -8.05 4.73
CA GLN A 44 -12.31 -8.45 4.73
C GLN A 44 -12.93 -8.30 3.33
N VAL A 45 -12.80 -7.11 2.71
CA VAL A 45 -13.36 -6.85 1.38
C VAL A 45 -12.71 -7.74 0.32
N PHE A 46 -11.40 -7.95 0.39
CA PHE A 46 -10.67 -8.82 -0.54
C PHE A 46 -11.19 -10.26 -0.49
N GLU A 47 -11.46 -10.78 0.71
CA GLU A 47 -12.03 -12.12 0.89
C GLU A 47 -13.50 -12.19 0.44
N GLU A 48 -14.31 -11.18 0.74
CA GLU A 48 -15.71 -11.07 0.27
C GLU A 48 -15.81 -11.03 -1.26
N MET A 49 -14.83 -10.39 -1.93
CA MET A 49 -14.70 -10.39 -3.39
C MET A 49 -14.20 -11.72 -3.96
N GLY A 50 -13.93 -12.72 -3.13
CA GLY A 50 -13.41 -14.02 -3.55
C GLY A 50 -11.93 -14.00 -3.92
N GLY A 51 -11.17 -13.02 -3.40
CA GLY A 51 -9.73 -12.88 -3.62
C GLY A 51 -8.95 -14.10 -3.13
N LYS A 52 -8.21 -14.74 -4.04
CA LYS A 52 -7.38 -15.92 -3.75
C LYS A 52 -5.88 -15.69 -3.93
N MET A 53 -5.52 -14.60 -4.61
CA MET A 53 -4.14 -14.28 -4.97
C MET A 53 -4.00 -12.77 -5.14
N LEU A 54 -2.83 -12.23 -4.78
CA LEU A 54 -2.49 -10.84 -5.04
C LEU A 54 -1.91 -10.71 -6.44
N ALA A 55 -2.21 -9.60 -7.11
CA ALA A 55 -1.67 -9.33 -8.44
C ALA A 55 -0.15 -9.16 -8.42
N ASP A 56 0.38 -8.49 -7.40
CA ASP A 56 1.81 -8.30 -7.19
C ASP A 56 2.10 -8.11 -5.68
N PRO A 57 2.48 -9.18 -4.96
CA PRO A 57 2.84 -9.10 -3.55
C PRO A 57 4.08 -8.23 -3.25
N GLU A 58 4.96 -8.00 -4.23
CA GLU A 58 6.16 -7.18 -4.05
C GLU A 58 5.85 -5.69 -4.11
N ARG A 59 4.68 -5.30 -4.63
CA ARG A 59 4.23 -3.90 -4.68
C ARG A 59 3.34 -3.50 -3.50
N ILE A 60 3.29 -4.31 -2.45
CA ILE A 60 2.46 -4.04 -1.27
C ILE A 60 3.37 -3.87 -0.05
N VAL A 61 3.16 -2.77 0.67
CA VAL A 61 3.83 -2.48 1.94
C VAL A 61 2.80 -2.41 3.04
N LEU A 62 3.00 -3.21 4.09
CA LEU A 62 2.12 -3.27 5.25
C LEU A 62 2.88 -2.77 6.48
N VAL A 63 2.36 -1.73 7.14
CA VAL A 63 3.01 -1.10 8.29
C VAL A 63 2.07 -1.07 9.48
N ASN A 64 2.44 -1.75 10.56
CA ASN A 64 1.79 -1.56 11.86
C ASN A 64 2.40 -0.33 12.55
N ASP A 65 1.71 0.82 12.55
CA ASP A 65 2.18 2.06 13.19
C ASP A 65 1.12 2.85 13.97
N HIS A 66 -0.19 2.60 13.82
CA HIS A 66 -1.22 3.41 14.48
C HIS A 66 -1.58 2.91 15.88
N TYR A 67 -1.69 1.60 16.08
CA TYR A 67 -2.10 0.98 17.34
C TYR A 67 -1.06 0.03 17.92
N VAL A 68 0.22 0.38 17.75
CA VAL A 68 1.35 -0.40 18.30
C VAL A 68 2.23 0.41 19.27
N PRO A 69 2.65 -0.17 20.40
CA PRO A 69 2.22 -1.45 20.96
C PRO A 69 0.71 -1.48 21.26
N ALA A 70 0.09 -2.66 21.14
CA ALA A 70 -1.36 -2.80 21.27
C ALA A 70 -1.84 -2.41 22.68
N LYS A 71 -2.74 -1.42 22.74
CA LYS A 71 -3.33 -0.95 24.00
C LYS A 71 -4.45 -1.85 24.54
N ASP A 72 -5.09 -2.62 23.66
CA ASP A 72 -6.20 -3.52 23.97
C ASP A 72 -6.27 -4.70 22.99
N ILE A 73 -7.22 -5.62 23.24
CA ILE A 73 -7.43 -6.82 22.42
C ILE A 73 -7.84 -6.47 20.99
N ALA A 74 -8.57 -5.37 20.78
CA ALA A 74 -9.02 -4.97 19.45
C ALA A 74 -7.81 -4.51 18.60
N SER A 75 -6.94 -3.67 19.15
CA SER A 75 -5.66 -3.30 18.53
C SER A 75 -4.79 -4.53 18.23
N ALA A 76 -4.70 -5.48 19.17
CA ALA A 76 -3.94 -6.71 18.95
C ALA A 76 -4.50 -7.56 17.79
N LYS A 77 -5.84 -7.58 17.61
CA LYS A 77 -6.49 -8.27 16.49
C LYS A 77 -6.16 -7.63 15.15
N LEU A 78 -6.11 -6.29 15.06
CA LEU A 78 -5.72 -5.59 13.82
C LEU A 78 -4.31 -6.02 13.36
N SER A 79 -3.32 -5.94 14.26
CA SER A 79 -1.95 -6.35 13.95
C SER A 79 -1.85 -7.83 13.62
N LYS A 80 -2.66 -8.70 14.27
CA LYS A 80 -2.74 -10.12 13.95
C LYS A 80 -3.28 -10.35 12.53
N THR A 81 -4.40 -9.72 12.17
CA THR A 81 -4.99 -9.82 10.82
C THR A 81 -4.00 -9.41 9.75
N MET A 82 -3.33 -8.27 9.91
CA MET A 82 -2.30 -7.81 8.98
C MET A 82 -1.15 -8.82 8.86
N ARG A 83 -0.65 -9.34 9.99
CA ARG A 83 0.44 -10.33 10.01
C ARG A 83 0.06 -11.63 9.29
N GLU A 84 -1.14 -12.12 9.55
CA GLU A 84 -1.65 -13.35 8.94
C GLU A 84 -1.86 -13.17 7.44
N PHE A 85 -2.40 -12.03 7.02
CA PHE A 85 -2.54 -11.70 5.61
C PHE A 85 -1.18 -11.60 4.89
N ALA A 86 -0.21 -10.89 5.48
CA ALA A 86 1.13 -10.78 4.94
C ALA A 86 1.77 -12.15 4.72
N ARG A 87 1.68 -13.04 5.72
CA ARG A 87 2.21 -14.41 5.64
C ARG A 87 1.48 -15.26 4.61
N ARG A 88 0.14 -15.20 4.59
CA ARG A 88 -0.70 -16.02 3.69
C ARG A 88 -0.42 -15.71 2.23
N TYR A 89 -0.19 -14.45 1.89
CA TYR A 89 0.01 -14.01 0.50
C TYR A 89 1.46 -13.66 0.15
N GLY A 90 2.42 -13.97 1.04
CA GLY A 90 3.84 -13.78 0.77
C GLY A 90 4.27 -12.32 0.60
N ILE A 91 3.63 -11.39 1.31
CA ILE A 91 4.01 -9.97 1.25
C ILE A 91 5.34 -9.78 1.99
N LYS A 92 6.38 -9.47 1.22
CA LYS A 92 7.76 -9.30 1.71
C LYS A 92 7.92 -8.06 2.59
N TYR A 93 7.28 -6.96 2.21
CA TYR A 93 7.43 -5.66 2.87
C TYR A 93 6.41 -5.47 3.99
N TYR A 94 6.51 -6.31 5.01
CA TYR A 94 5.73 -6.22 6.23
C TYR A 94 6.58 -5.72 7.41
N TYR A 95 6.13 -4.62 8.01
CA TYR A 95 6.79 -3.92 9.11
C TYR A 95 5.93 -3.98 10.37
N GLU A 96 6.51 -4.48 11.46
CA GLU A 96 5.85 -4.64 12.75
C GLU A 96 6.70 -4.13 13.92
N VAL A 97 6.18 -4.24 15.14
CA VAL A 97 6.84 -3.79 16.38
C VAL A 97 8.30 -4.23 16.42
N GLY A 98 9.19 -3.27 16.66
CA GLY A 98 10.64 -3.48 16.68
C GLY A 98 11.36 -3.13 15.39
N ARG A 99 10.63 -3.02 14.26
CA ARG A 99 11.19 -2.57 12.97
C ARG A 99 10.28 -1.62 12.17
N ALA A 100 9.11 -1.28 12.70
CA ALA A 100 8.19 -0.32 12.11
C ALA A 100 8.47 1.11 12.62
N GLY A 101 7.91 2.08 11.92
CA GLY A 101 7.88 3.50 12.25
C GLY A 101 6.68 4.15 11.57
N ILE A 102 6.53 5.47 11.68
CA ILE A 102 5.45 6.20 11.00
C ILE A 102 5.55 5.92 9.50
N CYS A 103 4.50 5.36 8.89
CA CYS A 103 4.54 4.81 7.55
C CYS A 103 5.03 5.81 6.49
N HIS A 104 4.61 7.07 6.56
CA HIS A 104 5.02 8.11 5.61
C HIS A 104 6.51 8.52 5.73
N VAL A 105 7.15 8.20 6.86
CA VAL A 105 8.60 8.40 7.06
C VAL A 105 9.36 7.14 6.65
N LEU A 106 8.88 5.98 7.12
CA LEU A 106 9.48 4.68 6.87
C LEU A 106 9.57 4.35 5.37
N LEU A 107 8.53 4.65 4.59
CA LEU A 107 8.48 4.26 3.18
C LEU A 107 9.60 4.89 2.35
N PRO A 108 9.83 6.21 2.39
CA PRO A 108 11.00 6.83 1.78
C PRO A 108 12.33 6.33 2.35
N GLU A 109 12.45 6.18 3.68
CA GLU A 109 13.70 5.74 4.33
C GLU A 109 14.14 4.34 3.88
N GLU A 110 13.18 3.44 3.70
CA GLU A 110 13.40 2.05 3.27
C GLU A 110 13.50 1.92 1.74
N GLY A 111 13.42 3.03 0.99
CA GLY A 111 13.59 3.07 -0.46
C GLY A 111 12.37 2.60 -1.26
N HIS A 112 11.18 2.58 -0.67
CA HIS A 112 9.95 2.17 -1.36
C HIS A 112 9.37 3.27 -2.26
N VAL A 113 9.67 4.54 -1.96
CA VAL A 113 9.14 5.69 -2.71
C VAL A 113 10.26 6.29 -3.55
N LEU A 114 10.11 6.17 -4.87
CA LEU A 114 11.08 6.64 -5.86
C LEU A 114 10.46 7.71 -6.76
N PRO A 115 11.28 8.56 -7.42
CA PRO A 115 10.76 9.55 -8.36
C PRO A 115 10.15 8.90 -9.61
N GLY A 116 9.07 9.50 -10.11
CA GLY A 116 8.45 9.15 -11.38
C GLY A 116 7.14 8.42 -11.22
#